data_AF-A0A2S9FU60-F1
#
_entry.id   AF-A0A2S9FU60-F1
#
_cell.length_a   1.000
_cell.length_b   1.000
_cell.length_c   1.000
_cell.angle_alpha   90.00
_cell.angle_beta   90.00
_cell.angle_gamma   90.00
#
_symmetry.space_group_name_H-M   'P 1'
#
loop_
_entity.id
_entity.type
_entity.pdbx_description
1 polymer ?
#
loop_
_entity_poly.entity_id
_entity_poly.type
_entity_poly.pdbx_seq_one_letter_code
_entity_poly.pdbx_strand_id
1 'polypeptide(L)'
;LTKTEPITAITMARILGELLPDISVPYGVNVLWDGRASIDLAVATGARFVREIFTGVYASDFGLWDTNVGEVARHRARVGGSDVKLLF
;
A
#
# COMPACT_ATOMS: atom_id res chain seq x y z
N LEU A 1 -13.78 4.92 -5.34
CA LEU A 1 -13.47 3.59 -5.92
C LEU A 1 -12.10 3.05 -5.51
N THR A 2 -11.35 3.76 -4.68
CA THR A 2 -10.00 3.39 -4.23
C THR A 2 -9.97 2.61 -2.92
N LYS A 3 -11.07 2.59 -2.16
CA LYS A 3 -11.14 1.90 -0.87
C LYS A 3 -11.58 0.47 -1.07
N THR A 4 -10.69 -0.46 -0.78
CA THR A 4 -10.97 -1.90 -0.77
C THR A 4 -11.69 -2.32 0.51
N GLU A 5 -12.35 -3.47 0.49
CA GLU A 5 -12.85 -4.07 1.72
C GLU A 5 -11.66 -4.53 2.59
N PRO A 6 -11.70 -4.34 3.93
CA PRO A 6 -10.59 -4.71 4.79
C PRO A 6 -10.16 -6.18 4.66
N ILE A 7 -11.10 -7.07 4.32
CA ILE A 7 -10.83 -8.49 4.12
C ILE A 7 -9.76 -8.74 3.06
N THR A 8 -9.65 -7.88 2.03
CA THR A 8 -8.62 -7.99 0.98
C THR A 8 -7.22 -7.91 1.59
N ALA A 9 -6.90 -6.81 2.28
CA ALA A 9 -5.58 -6.63 2.89
C ALA A 9 -5.33 -7.63 4.04
N ILE A 10 -6.35 -7.97 4.83
CA ILE A 10 -6.25 -8.96 5.92
C ILE A 10 -5.89 -10.34 5.36
N THR A 11 -6.53 -10.77 4.28
CA THR A 11 -6.25 -12.06 3.64
C THR A 11 -4.84 -12.07 3.05
N MET A 12 -4.42 -10.98 2.39
CA MET A 12 -3.06 -10.84 1.89
C MET A 12 -2.02 -10.94 3.01
N ALA A 13 -2.25 -10.26 4.14
CA ALA A 13 -1.35 -10.32 5.31
C ALA A 13 -1.23 -11.74 5.86
N ARG A 14 -2.34 -12.47 5.92
CA ARG A 14 -2.37 -13.86 6.40
C ARG A 14 -1.52 -14.79 5.54
N ILE A 15 -1.62 -14.67 4.21
CA ILE A 15 -0.83 -15.49 3.28
C ILE A 15 0.64 -15.06 3.29
N LEU A 16 0.92 -13.76 3.25
CA LEU A 16 2.30 -13.26 3.31
C LEU A 16 3.01 -13.70 4.59
N GLY A 17 2.34 -13.69 5.74
CA GLY A 17 2.89 -14.15 7.01
C GLY A 17 3.36 -15.61 6.99
N GLU A 18 2.68 -16.48 6.23
CA GLU A 18 3.11 -17.87 6.02
C GLU A 18 4.32 -17.99 5.09
N LEU A 19 4.41 -17.10 4.11
CA LEU A 19 5.49 -17.10 3.11
C LEU A 19 6.76 -16.37 3.59
N LEU A 20 6.70 -15.62 4.71
CA LEU A 20 7.84 -14.86 5.23
C LEU A 20 9.12 -15.70 5.39
N PRO A 21 9.11 -16.96 5.87
CA PRO A 21 10.32 -17.77 5.96
C PRO A 21 10.98 -18.07 4.62
N ASP A 22 10.21 -18.03 3.52
CA ASP A 22 10.69 -18.32 2.16
C ASP A 22 11.18 -17.05 1.43
N ILE A 23 10.89 -15.86 1.98
CA ILE A 23 11.27 -14.57 1.39
C ILE A 23 12.64 -14.13 1.93
N SER A 24 13.67 -14.31 1.11
CA SER A 24 15.07 -13.97 1.46
C SER A 24 15.56 -12.62 0.91
N VAL A 25 14.75 -11.94 0.08
CA VAL A 25 15.08 -10.65 -0.54
C VAL A 25 14.05 -9.59 -0.17
N PRO A 26 14.39 -8.29 -0.21
CA PRO A 26 13.41 -7.24 -0.01
C PRO A 26 12.23 -7.38 -0.97
N TYR A 27 11.02 -7.35 -0.43
CA TYR A 27 9.79 -7.46 -1.21
C TYR A 27 8.90 -6.24 -1.00
N GLY A 28 7.92 -6.10 -1.89
CA GLY A 28 6.91 -5.05 -1.83
C GLY A 28 5.50 -5.61 -1.91
N VAL A 29 4.53 -4.78 -1.57
CA VAL A 29 3.11 -5.15 -1.59
C VAL A 29 2.27 -4.08 -2.28
N ASN A 30 1.12 -4.48 -2.81
CA ASN A 30 0.21 -3.57 -3.48
C ASN A 30 -1.23 -4.07 -3.31
N VAL A 31 -2.04 -3.32 -2.56
CA VAL A 31 -3.50 -3.44 -2.53
C VAL A 31 -4.05 -2.49 -3.58
N LEU A 32 -4.51 -3.06 -4.70
CA LEU A 32 -4.83 -2.31 -5.91
C LEU A 32 -5.75 -1.12 -5.65
N TRP A 33 -5.27 0.07 -6.03
CA TRP A 33 -5.91 1.37 -5.90
C TRP A 33 -6.13 1.86 -4.47
N ASP A 34 -5.69 1.11 -3.47
CA ASP A 34 -5.83 1.45 -2.07
C ASP A 34 -4.46 1.76 -1.47
N GLY A 35 -4.04 3.02 -1.64
CA GLY A 35 -2.79 3.52 -1.08
C GLY A 35 -2.69 3.33 0.43
N ARG A 36 -3.80 3.49 1.15
CA ARG A 36 -3.82 3.35 2.61
C ARG A 36 -3.70 1.89 3.04
N ALA A 37 -4.48 1.00 2.44
CA ALA A 37 -4.39 -0.43 2.72
C ALA A 37 -3.03 -1.04 2.30
N SER A 38 -2.43 -0.53 1.22
CA SER A 38 -1.07 -0.91 0.82
C SER A 38 -0.04 -0.57 1.89
N ILE A 39 -0.15 0.59 2.53
CA ILE A 39 0.72 0.98 3.65
C ILE A 39 0.47 0.10 4.87
N ASP A 40 -0.79 -0.13 5.24
CA ASP A 40 -1.14 -1.00 6.38
C ASP A 40 -0.59 -2.41 6.18
N LEU A 41 -0.75 -2.98 4.98
CA LEU A 41 -0.22 -4.29 4.62
C LEU A 41 1.31 -4.32 4.66
N ALA A 42 1.97 -3.28 4.17
CA ALA A 42 3.43 -3.20 4.16
C ALA A 42 4.00 -3.19 5.59
N VAL A 43 3.42 -2.35 6.45
CA VAL A 43 3.80 -2.26 7.86
C VAL A 43 3.53 -3.57 8.60
N ALA A 44 2.37 -4.20 8.37
CA ALA A 44 1.99 -5.43 9.05
C ALA A 44 2.84 -6.65 8.66
N THR A 45 3.35 -6.69 7.42
CA THR A 45 4.08 -7.85 6.91
C THR A 45 5.60 -7.65 6.90
N GLY A 46 6.09 -6.41 6.94
CA GLY A 46 7.52 -6.10 6.82
C GLY A 46 7.97 -5.79 5.39
N ALA A 47 7.03 -5.48 4.49
CA ALA A 47 7.36 -5.11 3.12
C ALA A 47 8.13 -3.78 3.07
N ARG A 48 9.10 -3.68 2.16
CA ARG A 48 10.03 -2.54 2.09
C ARG A 48 9.59 -1.45 1.12
N PHE A 49 8.65 -1.76 0.24
CA PHE A 49 8.11 -0.79 -0.70
C PHE A 49 6.66 -1.10 -1.08
N VAL A 50 5.94 -0.08 -1.53
CA VAL A 50 4.61 -0.18 -2.11
C VAL A 50 4.59 0.50 -3.47
N ARG A 51 3.82 -0.04 -4.40
CA ARG A 51 3.57 0.57 -5.71
C ARG A 51 2.12 0.96 -5.80
N GLU A 52 1.82 2.25 -5.84
CA GLU A 52 0.46 2.74 -5.86
C GLU A 52 0.40 4.13 -6.49
N ILE A 53 -0.80 4.65 -6.74
CA ILE A 53 -1.00 6.00 -7.27
C ILE A 53 -0.93 7.00 -6.10
N PHE A 54 0.29 7.45 -5.76
CA PHE A 54 0.53 8.49 -4.75
C PHE A 54 0.68 9.89 -5.36
N THR A 55 -0.18 10.23 -6.31
CA THR A 55 -0.24 11.55 -6.91
C THR A 55 -1.43 12.33 -6.36
N GLY A 56 -1.57 13.60 -6.74
CA GLY A 56 -2.80 14.37 -6.52
C GLY A 56 -3.78 14.11 -7.66
N VAL A 57 -4.35 15.18 -8.20
CA VAL A 57 -5.31 15.09 -9.30
C VAL A 57 -4.60 14.93 -10.64
N TYR A 58 -5.01 13.96 -11.46
CA TYR A 58 -4.56 13.83 -12.85
C TYR A 58 -5.61 13.12 -13.73
N ALA A 59 -5.53 13.32 -15.05
CA ALA A 59 -6.40 12.66 -16.01
C ALA A 59 -5.77 11.37 -16.56
N SER A 60 -6.55 10.30 -16.65
CA SER A 60 -6.18 9.06 -17.34
C SER A 60 -7.30 8.62 -18.29
N ASP A 61 -7.05 7.52 -18.99
CA ASP A 61 -8.04 6.73 -19.72
C ASP A 61 -9.31 6.35 -18.91
N PHE A 62 -9.22 6.28 -17.59
CA PHE A 62 -10.35 6.04 -16.67
C PHE A 62 -11.04 7.32 -16.19
N GLY A 63 -10.65 8.49 -16.70
CA GLY A 63 -11.17 9.80 -16.29
C GLY A 63 -10.27 10.50 -15.28
N LEU A 64 -10.87 11.35 -14.44
CA LEU A 64 -10.15 12.11 -13.43
C LEU A 64 -9.87 11.22 -12.21
N TRP A 65 -8.59 11.08 -11.88
CA TRP A 65 -8.15 10.57 -10.59
C TRP A 65 -8.03 11.72 -9.62
N ASP A 66 -8.67 11.60 -8.47
CA ASP A 66 -8.65 12.59 -7.38
C ASP A 66 -8.33 11.88 -6.07
N THR A 67 -7.04 11.58 -5.88
CA THR A 67 -6.53 10.92 -4.67
C THR A 67 -5.92 11.94 -3.70
N ASN A 68 -5.93 11.60 -2.41
CA ASN A 68 -5.36 12.45 -1.36
C ASN A 68 -4.02 11.88 -0.86
N VAL A 69 -2.94 12.12 -1.59
CA VAL A 69 -1.59 11.68 -1.21
C VAL A 69 -1.17 12.21 0.17
N GLY A 70 -1.59 13.42 0.55
CA GLY A 70 -1.24 14.02 1.84
C GLY A 70 -1.83 13.23 3.01
N GLU A 71 -3.05 12.70 2.87
CA GLU A 71 -3.67 11.82 3.85
C GLU A 71 -2.87 10.52 4.00
N VAL A 72 -2.52 9.87 2.89
CA VAL A 72 -1.78 8.61 2.91
C VAL A 72 -0.36 8.79 3.46
N ALA A 73 0.32 9.89 3.14
CA ALA A 73 1.64 10.23 3.68
C ALA A 73 1.61 10.43 5.20
N ARG A 74 0.61 11.15 5.72
CA ARG A 74 0.40 11.31 7.17
C ARG A 74 0.04 9.99 7.83
N HIS A 75 -0.78 9.17 7.17
CA HIS A 75 -1.13 7.83 7.66
C HIS A 75 0.11 6.94 7.77
N ARG A 76 0.95 6.89 6.73
CA ARG A 76 2.23 6.16 6.74
C ARG A 76 3.10 6.54 7.93
N ALA A 77 3.28 7.85 8.17
CA ALA A 77 4.06 8.31 9.32
C ALA A 77 3.41 7.88 10.66
N ARG A 78 2.08 8.01 10.77
CA ARG A 78 1.31 7.67 11.98
C ARG A 78 1.39 6.18 12.35
N VAL A 79 1.48 5.28 11.37
CA VAL A 79 1.57 3.83 11.61
C VAL A 79 3.01 3.32 11.65
N GLY A 80 4.02 4.21 11.68
CA GLY A 80 5.43 3.81 11.74
C GLY A 80 6.02 3.30 10.42
N GLY A 81 5.33 3.49 9.29
CA GLY A 81 5.76 3.04 7.97
C GLY A 81 6.77 3.95 7.26
N SER A 82 7.53 4.76 7.99
CA SER A 82 8.45 5.76 7.41
C SER A 82 9.53 5.14 6.50
N ASP A 83 9.92 3.89 6.78
CA ASP A 83 10.91 3.13 6.00
C ASP A 83 10.30 2.40 4.78
N VAL A 84 8.97 2.47 4.59
CA VAL A 84 8.30 1.91 3.41
C VAL A 84 8.46 2.89 2.25
N LYS A 85 9.23 2.48 1.24
CA LYS A 85 9.43 3.28 0.03
C LYS A 85 8.16 3.29 -0.83
N LEU A 86 7.76 4.48 -1.25
CA LEU A 86 6.64 4.66 -2.18
C LEU A 86 7.21 4.70 -3.60
N LEU A 87 6.72 3.82 -4.49
CA LEU A 87 7.09 3.81 -5.91
C LEU A 87 5.90 4.31 -6.73
N PHE A 88 6.04 5.51 -7.31
CA PHE A 88 5.03 6.21 -8.10
C PHE A 88 5.68 7.26 -9.00
#